data_AF-A0A936Y0Y7-F1
#
_entry.id   AF-A0A936Y0Y7-F1
#
_cell.length_a   1.000
_cell.length_b   1.000
_cell.length_c   1.000
_cell.angle_alpha   90.00
_cell.angle_beta   90.00
_cell.angle_gamma   90.00
#
_symmetry.space_group_name_H-M   'P 1'
#
loop_
_entity.id
_entity.type
_entity.pdbx_description
1 polymer ?
#
loop_
_entity_poly.entity_id
_entity_poly.type
_entity_poly.pdbx_seq_one_letter_code
_entity_poly.pdbx_strand_id
1 'polypeptide(L)'
;MEIKILDSILHGDLKPWKLDTSNTRHFTELVRTAKAVSPTTNAELQKQLTALLADYPPLQKLLAAEATSNSITLQQLLCNIDLPKGKDPVTHFYSAVITAETLRVYNSFMQQSINWNDSIDIPFQAGRLLNSLKVLTQQTVAELQERGFTTIPDEQSSFIHFALYYLKHSLIQLYFGIQESFKDKLTQVTTLEDFYTLDLVESFSNHLELKYAADLTGQISKEKKGKKEKLTFGFNGKKDKLSSVINSLCTQIELLKEDVSPADMLIQILLSNDIKPGNVQIHLDCDNKNFRYVLQKLIPYFNSLSFINIEHSKSFYSKKGTLLKANNFSKARSFDPKEKATIDNIFKQMQ
;
A
#
# COMPACT_ATOMS: atom_id res chain seq x y z
N MET A 1 4.24 14.18 -12.71
CA MET A 1 5.62 13.70 -12.50
C MET A 1 5.80 12.38 -13.22
N GLU A 2 6.92 12.19 -13.92
CA GLU A 2 7.22 10.93 -14.62
C GLU A 2 8.35 10.19 -13.90
N ILE A 3 8.25 8.87 -13.84
CA ILE A 3 9.22 7.98 -13.17
C ILE A 3 10.20 7.36 -14.18
N LYS A 4 10.63 8.15 -15.19
CA LYS A 4 11.33 7.67 -16.40
C LYS A 4 12.64 6.91 -16.13
N ILE A 5 13.39 7.25 -15.09
CA ILE A 5 14.63 6.54 -14.78
C ILE A 5 14.33 5.17 -14.16
N LEU A 6 13.35 5.09 -13.25
CA LEU A 6 12.86 3.81 -12.72
C LEU A 6 12.25 2.94 -13.83
N ASP A 7 11.47 3.55 -14.72
CA ASP A 7 10.89 2.89 -15.89
C ASP A 7 11.95 2.35 -16.84
N SER A 8 13.08 3.07 -17.01
CA SER A 8 14.20 2.66 -17.86
C SER A 8 14.83 1.33 -17.42
N ILE A 9 14.73 0.96 -16.14
CA ILE A 9 15.24 -0.32 -15.62
C ILE A 9 14.42 -1.49 -16.18
N LEU A 10 13.14 -1.28 -16.51
CA LEU A 10 12.29 -2.31 -17.09
C LEU A 10 12.13 -2.16 -18.61
N HIS A 11 12.01 -0.93 -19.12
CA HIS A 11 11.63 -0.63 -20.50
C HIS A 11 12.69 0.09 -21.33
N GLY A 12 13.76 0.61 -20.72
CA GLY A 12 14.75 1.46 -21.38
C GLY A 12 16.17 0.91 -21.39
N ASP A 13 17.12 1.84 -21.27
CA ASP A 13 18.56 1.59 -21.39
C ASP A 13 19.16 0.97 -20.12
N LEU A 14 18.48 1.08 -18.97
CA LEU A 14 18.96 0.53 -17.68
C LEU A 14 18.57 -0.93 -17.44
N LYS A 15 18.02 -1.62 -18.44
CA LYS A 15 17.62 -3.04 -18.31
C LYS A 15 18.77 -3.92 -17.83
N PRO A 16 18.63 -4.62 -16.69
CA PRO A 16 19.71 -5.47 -16.16
C PRO A 16 20.20 -6.54 -17.13
N TRP A 17 19.31 -7.13 -17.92
CA TRP A 17 19.67 -8.16 -18.90
C TRP A 17 20.27 -7.63 -20.21
N LYS A 18 20.37 -6.30 -20.37
CA LYS A 18 21.06 -5.67 -21.51
C LYS A 18 22.38 -5.00 -21.10
N LEU A 19 22.70 -4.99 -19.82
CA LEU A 19 23.89 -4.33 -19.28
C LEU A 19 25.15 -5.13 -19.63
N ASP A 20 26.15 -4.45 -20.20
CA ASP A 20 27.49 -5.03 -20.34
C ASP A 20 28.22 -5.01 -18.99
N THR A 21 28.46 -6.19 -18.43
CA THR A 21 29.13 -6.37 -17.14
C THR A 21 30.59 -6.78 -17.27
N SER A 22 31.16 -6.74 -18.48
CA SER A 22 32.57 -7.09 -18.73
C SER A 22 33.55 -6.20 -17.96
N ASN A 23 33.21 -4.93 -17.75
CA ASN A 23 34.01 -3.97 -17.00
C ASN A 23 33.42 -3.64 -15.62
N THR A 24 33.53 -4.57 -14.68
CA THR A 24 33.04 -4.39 -13.30
C THR A 24 33.74 -3.26 -12.51
N ARG A 25 34.97 -2.90 -12.90
CA ARG A 25 35.71 -1.78 -12.28
C ARG A 25 35.03 -0.44 -12.55
N HIS A 26 34.47 -0.27 -13.75
CA HIS A 26 33.72 0.93 -14.12
C HIS A 26 32.55 1.21 -13.18
N PHE A 27 31.74 0.19 -12.86
CA PHE A 27 30.63 0.33 -11.91
C PHE A 27 31.09 0.72 -10.50
N THR A 28 32.27 0.21 -10.08
CA THR A 28 32.87 0.60 -8.80
C THR A 28 33.24 2.08 -8.81
N GLU A 29 33.79 2.58 -9.91
CA GLU A 29 34.14 3.98 -10.07
C GLU A 29 32.90 4.90 -10.11
N LEU A 30 31.84 4.52 -10.84
CA LEU A 30 30.57 5.25 -10.87
C LEU A 30 29.99 5.37 -9.45
N VAL A 31 29.89 4.26 -8.72
CA VAL A 31 29.36 4.24 -7.35
C VAL A 31 30.25 5.03 -6.39
N ARG A 32 31.57 4.91 -6.51
CA ARG A 32 32.54 5.67 -5.69
C ARG A 32 32.38 7.17 -5.92
N THR A 33 32.29 7.60 -7.17
CA THR A 33 32.13 9.01 -7.56
C THR A 33 30.81 9.57 -7.03
N ALA A 34 29.73 8.79 -7.15
CA ALA A 34 28.42 9.16 -6.64
C ALA A 34 28.38 9.26 -5.10
N LYS A 35 29.05 8.34 -4.39
CA LYS A 35 29.12 8.34 -2.93
C LYS A 35 30.00 9.45 -2.35
N ALA A 36 30.88 10.05 -3.14
CA ALA A 36 31.63 11.25 -2.71
C ALA A 36 30.71 12.45 -2.47
N VAL A 37 29.51 12.42 -3.06
CA VAL A 37 28.42 13.36 -2.79
C VAL A 37 27.51 12.73 -1.74
N SER A 38 27.45 13.32 -0.54
CA SER A 38 26.46 12.97 0.50
C SER A 38 25.31 13.96 0.42
N PRO A 39 24.26 13.69 -0.37
CA PRO A 39 23.29 14.72 -0.72
C PRO A 39 22.42 15.11 0.47
N THR A 40 22.37 16.41 0.74
CA THR A 40 21.47 17.06 1.71
C THR A 40 20.44 17.96 1.01
N THR A 41 20.66 18.27 -0.27
CA THR A 41 19.77 19.09 -1.12
C THR A 41 19.42 18.37 -2.42
N ASN A 42 18.32 18.78 -3.06
CA ASN A 42 17.92 18.21 -4.36
C ASN A 42 18.98 18.37 -5.45
N ALA A 43 19.74 19.47 -5.44
CA ALA A 43 20.81 19.70 -6.40
C ALA A 43 21.99 18.74 -6.21
N GLU A 44 22.34 18.41 -4.96
CA GLU A 44 23.36 17.40 -4.67
C GLU A 44 22.88 15.99 -5.05
N LEU A 45 21.61 15.69 -4.81
CA LEU A 45 21.02 14.42 -5.25
C LEU A 45 21.04 14.29 -6.78
N GLN A 46 20.73 15.37 -7.50
CA GLN A 46 20.85 15.39 -8.96
C GLN A 46 22.29 15.21 -9.43
N LYS A 47 23.28 15.80 -8.76
CA LYS A 47 24.71 15.56 -9.06
C LYS A 47 25.09 14.09 -8.84
N GLN A 48 24.63 13.49 -7.74
CA GLN A 48 24.84 12.08 -7.46
C GLN A 48 24.25 11.19 -8.55
N LEU A 49 23.01 11.42 -8.97
CA LEU A 49 22.36 10.70 -10.06
C LEU A 49 23.06 10.92 -11.41
N THR A 50 23.52 12.14 -11.69
CA THR A 50 24.27 12.46 -12.92
C THR A 50 25.57 11.66 -12.99
N ALA A 51 26.29 11.54 -11.85
CA ALA A 51 27.50 10.73 -11.77
C ALA A 51 27.22 9.24 -11.95
N LEU A 52 26.13 8.71 -11.39
CA LEU A 52 25.72 7.32 -11.59
C LEU A 52 25.34 7.04 -13.05
N LEU A 53 24.63 7.98 -13.70
CA LEU A 53 24.11 7.82 -15.05
C LEU A 53 25.07 8.34 -16.12
N ALA A 54 26.38 8.37 -15.85
CA ALA A 54 27.42 8.92 -16.74
C ALA A 54 27.33 8.36 -18.18
N ASP A 55 27.02 7.07 -18.31
CA ASP A 55 26.97 6.36 -19.61
C ASP A 55 25.59 6.42 -20.29
N TYR A 56 24.63 7.13 -19.71
CA TYR A 56 23.25 7.20 -20.18
C TYR A 56 22.84 8.65 -20.52
N PRO A 57 23.37 9.24 -21.62
CA PRO A 57 23.08 10.63 -22.00
C PRO A 57 21.59 10.97 -22.10
N PRO A 58 20.69 10.09 -22.62
CA PRO A 58 19.25 10.37 -22.65
C PRO A 58 18.67 10.60 -21.25
N LEU A 59 19.12 9.83 -20.25
CA LEU A 59 18.65 9.95 -18.87
C LEU A 59 19.23 11.17 -18.17
N GLN A 60 20.48 11.53 -18.45
CA GLN A 60 21.06 12.79 -17.95
C GLN A 60 20.30 14.01 -18.48
N LYS A 61 19.90 13.99 -19.75
CA LYS A 61 19.12 15.08 -20.34
C LYS A 61 17.76 15.24 -19.65
N LEU A 62 17.13 14.14 -19.23
CA LEU A 62 15.90 14.19 -18.44
C LEU A 62 16.15 14.82 -17.07
N LEU A 63 17.23 14.45 -16.38
CA LEU A 63 17.60 15.06 -15.09
C LEU A 63 17.86 16.56 -15.23
N ALA A 64 18.59 16.97 -16.25
CA ALA A 64 18.95 18.38 -16.47
C ALA A 64 17.74 19.27 -16.83
N ALA A 65 16.67 18.69 -17.37
CA ALA A 65 15.46 19.43 -17.72
C ALA A 65 14.59 19.80 -16.51
N GLU A 66 14.83 19.19 -15.35
CA GLU A 66 14.11 19.53 -14.13
C GLU A 66 14.78 20.71 -13.41
N ALA A 67 13.97 21.70 -13.02
CA ALA A 67 14.44 22.82 -12.23
C ALA A 67 14.68 22.38 -10.78
N THR A 68 15.94 22.39 -10.32
CA THR A 68 16.32 22.12 -8.93
C THR A 68 16.73 23.39 -8.21
N SER A 69 16.00 23.73 -7.15
CA SER A 69 16.38 24.82 -6.24
C SER A 69 17.42 24.32 -5.22
N ASN A 70 18.55 25.02 -5.12
CA ASN A 70 19.63 24.70 -4.17
C ASN A 70 19.26 24.90 -2.69
N SER A 71 18.15 25.58 -2.39
CA SER A 71 17.79 26.03 -1.05
C SER A 71 16.92 25.04 -0.26
N ILE A 72 16.46 23.94 -0.88
CA ILE A 72 15.50 23.03 -0.24
C ILE A 72 16.22 21.77 0.23
N THR A 73 16.17 21.55 1.55
CA THR A 73 16.68 20.35 2.22
C THR A 73 15.89 19.12 1.79
N LEU A 74 16.62 18.03 1.52
CA LEU A 74 16.04 16.73 1.21
C LEU A 74 15.23 16.19 2.38
N GLN A 75 14.01 15.77 2.08
CA GLN A 75 13.16 15.00 2.96
C GLN A 75 13.38 13.52 2.68
N GLN A 76 13.57 12.73 3.74
CA GLN A 76 13.53 11.27 3.61
C GLN A 76 12.11 10.81 3.35
N LEU A 77 11.96 9.64 2.71
CA LEU A 77 10.65 9.02 2.52
C LEU A 77 10.00 8.78 3.88
N LEU A 78 8.68 8.97 3.96
CA LEU A 78 7.93 8.72 5.20
C LEU A 78 7.92 7.25 5.61
N CYS A 79 8.19 6.33 4.69
CA CYS A 79 8.29 4.91 4.99
C CYS A 79 9.63 4.33 4.53
N ASN A 80 10.13 3.37 5.30
CA ASN A 80 11.37 2.66 5.07
C ASN A 80 11.11 1.16 4.96
N ILE A 81 11.96 0.48 4.20
CA ILE A 81 11.96 -0.97 4.04
C ILE A 81 13.38 -1.50 4.15
N ASP A 82 13.51 -2.73 4.67
CA ASP A 82 14.81 -3.40 4.75
C ASP A 82 15.09 -4.13 3.41
N LEU A 83 15.88 -3.50 2.55
CA LEU A 83 16.27 -4.07 1.25
C LEU A 83 17.58 -4.86 1.34
N PRO A 84 17.77 -5.89 0.48
CA PRO A 84 19.03 -6.63 0.42
C PRO A 84 20.18 -5.71 0.03
N LYS A 85 21.35 -5.94 0.64
CA LYS A 85 22.56 -5.17 0.33
C LYS A 85 23.17 -5.67 -0.98
N GLY A 86 23.71 -4.74 -1.77
CA GLY A 86 24.53 -5.09 -2.93
C GLY A 86 25.75 -5.91 -2.50
N LYS A 87 26.12 -6.90 -3.30
CA LYS A 87 27.24 -7.82 -3.03
C LYS A 87 28.42 -7.64 -3.99
N ASP A 88 28.18 -6.98 -5.12
CA ASP A 88 29.13 -6.81 -6.21
C ASP A 88 28.95 -5.41 -6.82
N PRO A 89 29.89 -4.94 -7.67
CA PRO A 89 29.82 -3.61 -8.25
C PRO A 89 28.52 -3.30 -9.00
N VAL A 90 27.94 -4.28 -9.69
CA VAL A 90 26.72 -4.10 -10.50
C VAL A 90 25.49 -3.99 -9.60
N THR A 91 25.39 -4.84 -8.58
CA THR A 91 24.30 -4.75 -7.59
C THR A 91 24.39 -3.47 -6.77
N HIS A 92 25.61 -3.02 -6.43
CA HIS A 92 25.82 -1.70 -5.82
C HIS A 92 25.37 -0.56 -6.73
N PHE A 93 25.68 -0.62 -8.02
CA PHE A 93 25.21 0.35 -9.01
C PHE A 93 23.68 0.44 -9.05
N TYR A 94 22.98 -0.68 -9.20
CA TYR A 94 21.51 -0.68 -9.25
C TYR A 94 20.89 -0.18 -7.95
N SER A 95 21.37 -0.65 -6.79
CA SER A 95 20.87 -0.15 -5.50
C SER A 95 21.06 1.35 -5.35
N ALA A 96 22.20 1.91 -5.81
CA ALA A 96 22.47 3.34 -5.74
C ALA A 96 21.56 4.15 -6.67
N VAL A 97 21.39 3.72 -7.93
CA VAL A 97 20.51 4.39 -8.90
C VAL A 97 19.06 4.38 -8.42
N ILE A 98 18.53 3.21 -8.04
CA ILE A 98 17.13 3.08 -7.61
C ILE A 98 16.87 3.89 -6.35
N THR A 99 17.78 3.84 -5.36
CA THR A 99 17.61 4.58 -4.10
C THR A 99 17.63 6.09 -4.33
N ALA A 100 18.62 6.59 -5.09
CA ALA A 100 18.75 8.01 -5.35
C ALA A 100 17.57 8.54 -6.19
N GLU A 101 17.12 7.78 -7.18
CA GLU A 101 15.97 8.16 -8.01
C GLU A 101 14.66 8.13 -7.24
N THR A 102 14.46 7.13 -6.38
CA THR A 102 13.29 7.04 -5.50
C THR A 102 13.19 8.28 -4.60
N LEU A 103 14.32 8.68 -4.00
CA LEU A 103 14.40 9.89 -3.17
C LEU A 103 14.14 11.17 -4.00
N ARG A 104 14.63 11.23 -5.24
CA ARG A 104 14.44 12.38 -6.13
C ARG A 104 12.98 12.55 -6.50
N VAL A 105 12.31 11.47 -6.93
CA VAL A 105 10.89 11.49 -7.28
C VAL A 105 10.05 11.93 -6.08
N TYR A 106 10.32 11.38 -4.90
CA TYR A 106 9.61 11.76 -3.67
C TYR A 106 9.76 13.27 -3.39
N ASN A 107 10.99 13.79 -3.35
CA ASN A 107 11.25 15.19 -3.04
C ASN A 107 10.74 16.16 -4.11
N SER A 108 10.88 15.80 -5.38
CA SER A 108 10.35 16.60 -6.49
C SER A 108 8.83 16.71 -6.35
N PHE A 109 8.14 15.62 -6.01
CA PHE A 109 6.69 15.62 -5.82
C PHE A 109 6.28 16.48 -4.62
N MET A 110 6.95 16.32 -3.47
CA MET A 110 6.70 17.14 -2.29
C MET A 110 6.86 18.62 -2.59
N GLN A 111 7.92 19.01 -3.30
CA GLN A 111 8.19 20.40 -3.64
C GLN A 111 7.12 20.98 -4.58
N GLN A 112 6.72 20.25 -5.61
CA GLN A 112 5.68 20.71 -6.53
C GLN A 112 4.33 20.84 -5.82
N SER A 113 4.04 19.95 -4.86
CA SER A 113 2.78 19.94 -4.12
C SER A 113 2.54 21.17 -3.23
N ILE A 114 3.59 21.91 -2.85
CA ILE A 114 3.48 23.12 -2.00
C ILE A 114 2.56 24.17 -2.63
N ASN A 115 2.53 24.25 -3.96
CA ASN A 115 1.76 25.26 -4.70
C ASN A 115 0.44 24.72 -5.28
N TRP A 116 0.05 23.49 -4.94
CA TRP A 116 -1.13 22.84 -5.50
C TRP A 116 -2.38 23.10 -4.65
N ASN A 117 -3.53 23.14 -5.31
CA ASN A 117 -4.81 23.15 -4.62
C ASN A 117 -5.06 21.80 -3.93
N ASP A 118 -5.32 21.85 -2.62
CA ASP A 118 -5.54 20.67 -1.78
C ASP A 118 -6.71 19.78 -2.22
N SER A 119 -7.78 20.38 -2.76
CA SER A 119 -9.03 19.70 -3.10
C SER A 119 -9.10 19.18 -4.53
N ILE A 120 -8.23 19.67 -5.42
CA ILE A 120 -8.28 19.37 -6.86
C ILE A 120 -6.94 18.82 -7.33
N ASP A 121 -5.89 19.63 -7.21
CA ASP A 121 -4.60 19.32 -7.81
C ASP A 121 -3.90 18.17 -7.08
N ILE A 122 -3.90 18.17 -5.74
CA ILE A 122 -3.29 17.10 -4.95
C ILE A 122 -3.92 15.74 -5.25
N PRO A 123 -5.25 15.53 -5.11
CA PRO A 123 -5.86 14.24 -5.41
C PRO A 123 -5.58 13.78 -6.86
N PHE A 124 -5.63 14.70 -7.83
CA PHE A 124 -5.37 14.38 -9.23
C PHE A 124 -3.91 13.99 -9.49
N GLN A 125 -2.94 14.80 -9.06
CA GLN A 125 -1.52 14.56 -9.31
C GLN A 125 -0.99 13.37 -8.51
N ALA A 126 -1.41 13.23 -7.25
CA ALA A 126 -1.05 12.07 -6.43
C ALA A 126 -1.67 10.80 -7.00
N GLY A 127 -2.95 10.82 -7.36
CA GLY A 127 -3.61 9.69 -8.03
C GLY A 127 -2.89 9.27 -9.32
N ARG A 128 -2.47 10.22 -10.15
CA ARG A 128 -1.70 9.95 -11.37
C ARG A 128 -0.33 9.31 -11.08
N LEU A 129 0.41 9.83 -10.10
CA LEU A 129 1.72 9.27 -9.72
C LEU A 129 1.57 7.86 -9.11
N LEU A 130 0.65 7.69 -8.15
CA LEU A 130 0.35 6.41 -7.52
C LEU A 130 -0.05 5.35 -8.57
N ASN A 131 -0.87 5.72 -9.56
CA ASN A 131 -1.21 4.80 -10.65
C ASN A 131 0.02 4.44 -11.51
N SER A 132 0.90 5.40 -11.80
CA SER A 132 2.12 5.14 -12.56
C SER A 132 3.07 4.19 -11.82
N LEU A 133 3.26 4.42 -10.51
CA LEU A 133 4.04 3.54 -9.63
C LEU A 133 3.44 2.14 -9.56
N LYS A 134 2.11 2.04 -9.43
CA LYS A 134 1.40 0.76 -9.41
C LYS A 134 1.62 -0.04 -10.69
N VAL A 135 1.41 0.58 -11.84
CA VAL A 135 1.59 -0.08 -13.14
C VAL A 135 3.02 -0.59 -13.31
N LEU A 136 4.02 0.24 -13.01
CA LEU A 136 5.42 -0.18 -13.11
C LEU A 136 5.76 -1.31 -12.11
N THR A 137 5.16 -1.28 -10.91
CA THR A 137 5.33 -2.37 -9.92
C THR A 137 4.74 -3.67 -10.43
N GLN A 138 3.53 -3.63 -11.01
CA GLN A 138 2.87 -4.81 -11.61
C GLN A 138 3.71 -5.40 -12.74
N GLN A 139 4.25 -4.55 -13.62
CA GLN A 139 5.13 -4.99 -14.71
C GLN A 139 6.45 -5.57 -14.19
N THR A 140 7.02 -4.99 -13.13
CA THR A 140 8.24 -5.52 -12.50
C THR A 140 7.98 -6.89 -11.85
N VAL A 141 6.81 -7.07 -11.22
CA VAL A 141 6.36 -8.37 -10.68
C VAL A 141 6.19 -9.40 -11.79
N ALA A 142 5.57 -9.03 -12.91
CA ALA A 142 5.42 -9.92 -14.06
C ALA A 142 6.79 -10.38 -14.59
N GLU A 143 7.75 -9.46 -14.76
CA GLU A 143 9.12 -9.80 -15.20
C GLU A 143 9.87 -10.70 -14.21
N LEU A 144 9.70 -10.49 -12.90
CA LEU A 144 10.24 -11.39 -11.87
C LEU A 144 9.66 -12.81 -12.02
N GLN A 145 8.34 -12.91 -12.20
CA GLN A 145 7.65 -14.19 -12.33
C GLN A 145 8.03 -14.92 -13.63
N GLU A 146 8.08 -14.22 -14.77
CA GLU A 146 8.49 -14.78 -16.06
C GLU A 146 9.92 -15.34 -16.03
N ARG A 147 10.79 -14.76 -15.21
CA ARG A 147 12.18 -15.22 -15.00
C ARG A 147 12.32 -16.27 -13.89
N GLY A 148 11.24 -16.64 -13.21
CA GLY A 148 11.26 -17.60 -12.10
C GLY A 148 11.89 -17.07 -10.81
N PHE A 149 11.96 -15.75 -10.65
CA PHE A 149 12.51 -15.08 -9.47
C PHE A 149 11.43 -14.89 -8.39
N THR A 150 11.25 -15.90 -7.53
CA THR A 150 10.17 -15.93 -6.52
C THR A 150 10.66 -15.74 -5.09
N THR A 151 11.96 -15.56 -4.86
CA THR A 151 12.58 -15.49 -3.53
C THR A 151 13.24 -14.14 -3.30
N ILE A 152 13.70 -13.91 -2.07
CA ILE A 152 14.56 -12.76 -1.76
C ILE A 152 15.95 -13.03 -2.38
N PRO A 153 16.56 -12.06 -3.11
CA PRO A 153 17.89 -12.22 -3.65
C PRO A 153 18.93 -12.48 -2.57
N ASP A 154 19.82 -13.43 -2.83
CA ASP A 154 20.89 -13.87 -1.95
C ASP A 154 22.27 -13.83 -2.65
N GLU A 155 23.29 -14.40 -2.00
CA GLU A 155 24.65 -14.45 -2.52
C GLU A 155 24.77 -15.27 -3.82
N GLN A 156 23.83 -16.16 -4.12
CA GLN A 156 23.83 -16.97 -5.34
C GLN A 156 23.00 -16.33 -6.47
N SER A 157 22.11 -15.40 -6.13
CA SER A 157 21.21 -14.74 -7.08
C SER A 157 21.97 -13.91 -8.12
N SER A 158 21.45 -13.87 -9.36
CA SER A 158 22.00 -12.96 -10.38
C SER A 158 21.77 -11.49 -10.01
N PHE A 159 22.58 -10.60 -10.56
CA PHE A 159 22.35 -9.16 -10.41
C PHE A 159 21.03 -8.70 -11.04
N ILE A 160 20.49 -9.46 -12.01
CA ILE A 160 19.17 -9.23 -12.62
C ILE A 160 18.07 -9.47 -11.60
N HIS A 161 18.13 -10.60 -10.89
CA HIS A 161 17.21 -10.91 -9.80
C HIS A 161 17.24 -9.80 -8.73
N PHE A 162 18.45 -9.42 -8.31
CA PHE A 162 18.65 -8.34 -7.35
C PHE A 162 18.03 -7.02 -7.82
N ALA A 163 18.33 -6.55 -9.05
CA ALA A 163 17.89 -5.27 -9.55
C ALA A 163 16.36 -5.18 -9.65
N LEU A 164 15.70 -6.24 -10.15
CA LEU A 164 14.25 -6.28 -10.27
C LEU A 164 13.55 -6.34 -8.90
N TYR A 165 14.08 -7.15 -7.97
CA TYR A 165 13.55 -7.21 -6.61
C TYR A 165 13.69 -5.86 -5.90
N TYR A 166 14.86 -5.23 -6.01
CA TYR A 166 15.12 -3.91 -5.43
C TYR A 166 14.18 -2.86 -6.02
N LEU A 167 14.00 -2.86 -7.35
CA LEU A 167 13.07 -1.95 -8.04
C LEU A 167 11.63 -2.13 -7.54
N LYS A 168 11.11 -3.37 -7.52
CA LYS A 168 9.75 -3.67 -7.05
C LYS A 168 9.50 -3.07 -5.68
N HIS A 169 10.38 -3.36 -4.72
CA HIS A 169 10.15 -2.95 -3.35
C HIS A 169 10.40 -1.45 -3.13
N SER A 170 11.34 -0.82 -3.86
CA SER A 170 11.47 0.65 -3.85
C SER A 170 10.25 1.37 -4.45
N LEU A 171 9.61 0.81 -5.48
CA LEU A 171 8.36 1.36 -6.03
C LEU A 171 7.21 1.26 -5.02
N ILE A 172 7.11 0.15 -4.28
CA ILE A 172 6.14 -0.02 -3.19
C ILE A 172 6.41 1.00 -2.08
N GLN A 173 7.66 1.14 -1.65
CA GLN A 173 8.06 2.14 -0.66
C GLN A 173 7.67 3.56 -1.12
N LEU A 174 7.96 3.92 -2.37
CA LEU A 174 7.60 5.22 -2.91
C LEU A 174 6.08 5.42 -2.96
N TYR A 175 5.34 4.41 -3.41
CA TYR A 175 3.87 4.45 -3.46
C TYR A 175 3.28 4.77 -2.09
N PHE A 176 3.67 4.01 -1.06
CA PHE A 176 3.13 4.18 0.29
C PHE A 176 3.66 5.43 0.97
N GLY A 177 4.88 5.87 0.64
CA GLY A 177 5.41 7.17 1.08
C GLY A 177 4.54 8.32 0.58
N ILE A 178 4.23 8.36 -0.72
CA ILE A 178 3.36 9.40 -1.31
C ILE A 178 1.93 9.29 -0.78
N GLN A 179 1.36 8.07 -0.71
CA GLN A 179 0.00 7.88 -0.22
C GLN A 179 -0.15 8.39 1.22
N GLU A 180 0.81 8.07 2.10
CA GLU A 180 0.76 8.51 3.49
C GLU A 180 0.89 10.03 3.63
N SER A 181 1.76 10.67 2.82
CA SER A 181 1.92 12.14 2.80
C SER A 181 0.63 12.90 2.47
N PHE A 182 -0.27 12.30 1.71
CA PHE A 182 -1.48 12.95 1.20
C PHE A 182 -2.78 12.23 1.56
N LYS A 183 -2.75 11.27 2.50
CA LYS A 183 -3.89 10.39 2.81
C LYS A 183 -5.19 11.14 3.08
N ASP A 184 -5.12 12.28 3.78
CA ASP A 184 -6.28 13.10 4.15
C ASP A 184 -6.90 13.84 2.97
N LYS A 185 -6.16 13.94 1.85
CA LYS A 185 -6.55 14.64 0.63
C LYS A 185 -6.87 13.67 -0.52
N LEU A 186 -6.61 12.37 -0.34
CA LEU A 186 -6.90 11.35 -1.34
C LEU A 186 -8.35 10.87 -1.21
N THR A 187 -9.00 10.63 -2.36
CA THR A 187 -10.37 10.08 -2.40
C THR A 187 -10.44 8.63 -1.94
N GLN A 188 -9.34 7.89 -2.12
CA GLN A 188 -9.20 6.51 -1.71
C GLN A 188 -7.73 6.22 -1.39
N VAL A 189 -7.53 5.36 -0.40
CA VAL A 189 -6.22 4.81 -0.02
C VAL A 189 -6.27 3.30 -0.12
N THR A 190 -5.12 2.68 -0.35
CA THR A 190 -4.95 1.22 -0.42
C THR A 190 -4.09 0.76 0.73
N THR A 191 -4.38 -0.42 1.30
CA THR A 191 -3.53 -1.03 2.33
C THR A 191 -2.39 -1.80 1.69
N LEU A 192 -1.30 -2.05 2.43
CA LEU A 192 -0.20 -2.87 1.92
C LEU A 192 -0.68 -4.26 1.50
N GLU A 193 -1.56 -4.89 2.28
CA GLU A 193 -2.12 -6.19 1.96
C GLU A 193 -2.99 -6.17 0.69
N ASP A 194 -3.87 -5.19 0.54
CA ASP A 194 -4.69 -5.04 -0.66
C ASP A 194 -3.81 -4.78 -1.89
N PHE A 195 -2.75 -3.98 -1.76
CA PHE A 195 -1.82 -3.73 -2.85
C PHE A 195 -1.17 -5.04 -3.33
N TYR A 196 -0.67 -5.88 -2.43
CA TYR A 196 -0.08 -7.17 -2.80
C TYR A 196 -1.13 -8.14 -3.37
N THR A 197 -2.28 -8.27 -2.72
CA THR A 197 -3.25 -9.33 -3.04
C THR A 197 -4.18 -8.98 -4.21
N LEU A 198 -4.57 -7.71 -4.34
CA LEU A 198 -5.51 -7.24 -5.36
C LEU A 198 -4.79 -6.64 -6.57
N ASP A 199 -3.78 -5.80 -6.35
CA ASP A 199 -3.08 -5.12 -7.44
C ASP A 199 -1.92 -5.95 -8.00
N LEU A 200 -1.08 -6.54 -7.16
CA LEU A 200 0.07 -7.35 -7.61
C LEU A 200 -0.30 -8.83 -7.84
N VAL A 201 -1.43 -9.29 -7.31
CA VAL A 201 -1.89 -10.69 -7.38
C VAL A 201 -0.82 -11.66 -6.80
N GLU A 202 -0.17 -11.24 -5.72
CA GLU A 202 0.84 -12.02 -5.00
C GLU A 202 0.37 -12.39 -3.59
N SER A 203 1.00 -13.42 -3.01
CA SER A 203 0.80 -13.74 -1.60
C SER A 203 1.36 -12.64 -0.71
N PHE A 204 0.55 -12.18 0.25
CA PHE A 204 1.02 -11.24 1.27
C PHE A 204 2.12 -11.83 2.16
N SER A 205 2.31 -13.15 2.21
CA SER A 205 3.41 -13.76 2.99
C SER A 205 4.82 -13.30 2.58
N ASN A 206 4.98 -12.75 1.37
CA ASN A 206 6.25 -12.28 0.83
C ASN A 206 6.44 -10.75 0.94
N HIS A 207 5.59 -10.06 1.71
CA HIS A 207 5.70 -8.61 1.87
C HIS A 207 6.93 -8.22 2.71
N LEU A 208 7.50 -7.05 2.39
CA LEU A 208 8.40 -6.36 3.29
C LEU A 208 7.59 -5.39 4.16
N GLU A 209 7.87 -5.40 5.46
CA GLU A 209 7.25 -4.49 6.43
C GLU A 209 7.64 -3.03 6.11
N LEU A 210 6.64 -2.16 6.04
CA LEU A 210 6.83 -0.72 5.90
C LEU A 210 6.99 -0.10 7.30
N LYS A 211 8.13 0.54 7.56
CA LYS A 211 8.42 1.25 8.81
C LYS A 211 8.21 2.75 8.60
N TYR A 212 7.23 3.36 9.27
CA TYR A 212 6.96 4.78 9.07
C TYR A 212 7.82 5.66 9.99
N ALA A 213 8.16 6.86 9.55
CA ALA A 213 9.03 7.78 10.30
C ALA A 213 8.46 8.16 11.68
N ALA A 214 7.13 8.17 11.84
CA ALA A 214 6.46 8.34 13.13
C ALA A 214 6.81 7.23 14.14
N ASP A 215 7.19 6.04 13.66
CA ASP A 215 7.63 4.91 14.48
C ASP A 215 9.13 4.97 14.81
N LEU A 216 9.91 5.82 14.11
CA LEU A 216 11.37 5.89 14.19
C LEU A 216 11.89 7.12 14.96
N THR A 217 11.11 8.19 15.07
CA THR A 217 11.42 9.34 15.93
C THR A 217 10.47 9.36 17.10
N GLY A 218 10.98 9.04 18.30
CA GLY A 218 10.30 9.27 19.58
C GLY A 218 10.10 10.76 19.88
N GLN A 219 9.40 11.49 19.02
CA GLN A 219 8.82 12.78 19.30
C GLN A 219 7.31 12.62 19.39
N ILE A 220 6.94 12.31 20.63
CA ILE A 220 5.61 12.47 21.20
C ILE A 220 5.12 13.89 20.87
N SER A 221 4.30 14.04 19.83
CA SER A 221 3.21 15.00 19.92
C SER A 221 2.41 14.59 21.15
N LYS A 222 2.34 15.48 22.14
CA LYS A 222 1.55 15.29 23.36
C LYS A 222 0.07 15.19 23.00
N GLU A 223 -0.36 14.05 22.48
CA GLU A 223 -1.70 13.55 22.67
C GLU A 223 -1.59 12.25 23.46
N LYS A 224 -1.70 12.45 24.78
CA LYS A 224 -2.17 11.52 25.81
C LYS A 224 -1.74 10.05 25.64
N LYS A 225 -0.85 9.61 26.55
CA LYS A 225 -0.79 8.22 27.01
C LYS A 225 -2.21 7.61 27.05
N GLY A 226 -2.49 6.69 26.12
CA GLY A 226 -3.76 5.99 26.03
C GLY A 226 -3.53 4.58 25.54
N LYS A 227 -3.72 3.61 26.45
CA LYS A 227 -3.99 2.17 26.27
C LYS A 227 -4.01 1.65 24.82
N LYS A 228 -3.33 0.50 24.58
CA LYS A 228 -3.58 -0.45 23.47
C LYS A 228 -4.86 -0.09 22.72
N GLU A 229 -4.75 0.42 21.49
CA GLU A 229 -5.93 0.80 20.72
C GLU A 229 -6.95 -0.32 20.77
N LYS A 230 -8.10 0.00 21.35
CA LYS A 230 -9.18 -0.94 21.56
C LYS A 230 -9.81 -1.16 20.19
N LEU A 231 -9.85 -2.41 19.72
CA LEU A 231 -10.52 -2.75 18.47
C LEU A 231 -11.98 -2.27 18.55
N THR A 232 -12.44 -1.48 17.61
CA THR A 232 -13.83 -1.01 17.51
C THR A 232 -14.17 -0.86 16.04
N PHE A 233 -15.45 -0.95 15.69
CA PHE A 233 -15.91 -0.65 14.34
C PHE A 233 -16.25 0.83 14.15
N GLY A 234 -16.48 1.59 15.23
CA GLY A 234 -16.63 3.04 15.19
C GLY A 234 -17.87 3.53 14.43
N PHE A 235 -19.05 3.01 14.77
CA PHE A 235 -20.33 3.46 14.18
C PHE A 235 -20.56 4.96 14.41
N ASN A 236 -20.88 5.70 13.36
CA ASN A 236 -21.06 7.16 13.41
C ASN A 236 -22.51 7.61 13.11
N GLY A 237 -23.45 6.66 12.94
CA GLY A 237 -24.86 6.93 12.64
C GLY A 237 -25.82 6.91 13.83
N LYS A 238 -27.13 6.92 13.54
CA LYS A 238 -28.21 6.79 14.55
C LYS A 238 -28.40 5.33 14.95
N LYS A 239 -28.28 5.02 16.26
CA LYS A 239 -28.39 3.65 16.79
C LYS A 239 -29.72 2.98 16.45
N ASP A 240 -30.83 3.69 16.55
CA ASP A 240 -32.17 3.13 16.24
C ASP A 240 -32.30 2.71 14.78
N LYS A 241 -31.68 3.47 13.85
CA LYS A 241 -31.64 3.10 12.43
C LYS A 241 -30.82 1.83 12.22
N LEU A 242 -29.65 1.73 12.87
CA LEU A 242 -28.82 0.52 12.79
C LEU A 242 -29.59 -0.70 13.32
N SER A 243 -30.22 -0.58 14.49
CA SER A 243 -31.03 -1.66 15.06
C SER A 243 -32.17 -2.09 14.12
N SER A 244 -32.92 -1.15 13.54
CA SER A 244 -33.98 -1.46 12.56
C SER A 244 -33.45 -2.23 11.36
N VAL A 245 -32.30 -1.81 10.83
CA VAL A 245 -31.67 -2.43 9.67
C VAL A 245 -31.16 -3.83 9.99
N ILE A 246 -30.48 -4.02 11.13
CA ILE A 246 -30.01 -5.35 11.54
C ILE A 246 -31.20 -6.29 11.76
N ASN A 247 -32.26 -5.85 12.45
CA ASN A 247 -33.48 -6.65 12.64
C ASN A 247 -34.16 -6.99 11.31
N SER A 248 -34.23 -6.04 10.37
CA SER A 248 -34.76 -6.28 9.03
C SER A 248 -33.91 -7.28 8.24
N LEU A 249 -32.59 -7.26 8.39
CA LEU A 249 -31.70 -8.23 7.75
C LEU A 249 -31.87 -9.63 8.35
N CYS A 250 -31.98 -9.76 9.68
CA CYS A 250 -32.20 -11.06 10.30
C CYS A 250 -33.54 -11.67 9.84
N THR A 251 -34.60 -10.87 9.78
CA THR A 251 -35.95 -11.33 9.39
C THR A 251 -36.11 -11.61 7.89
N GLN A 252 -35.50 -10.81 7.00
CA GLN A 252 -35.76 -10.90 5.55
C GLN A 252 -34.72 -11.72 4.77
N ILE A 253 -33.50 -11.87 5.28
CA ILE A 253 -32.43 -12.60 4.58
C ILE A 253 -31.74 -13.65 5.45
N GLU A 254 -32.33 -13.97 6.61
CA GLU A 254 -31.79 -14.95 7.57
C GLU A 254 -30.32 -14.64 7.92
N LEU A 255 -30.01 -13.37 8.20
CA LEU A 255 -28.64 -12.90 8.39
C LEU A 255 -27.87 -13.75 9.42
N LEU A 256 -28.50 -14.04 10.56
CA LEU A 256 -27.93 -14.69 11.72
C LEU A 256 -28.66 -15.97 12.09
N LYS A 257 -27.93 -16.89 12.72
CA LYS A 257 -28.52 -18.01 13.46
C LYS A 257 -29.07 -17.48 14.77
N GLU A 258 -30.33 -17.03 14.77
CA GLU A 258 -30.92 -16.30 15.90
C GLU A 258 -30.99 -17.13 17.20
N ASP A 259 -30.95 -18.46 17.12
CA ASP A 259 -30.91 -19.36 18.27
C ASP A 259 -29.61 -19.23 19.09
N VAL A 260 -28.49 -18.89 18.45
CA VAL A 260 -27.17 -18.76 19.08
C VAL A 260 -26.53 -17.39 18.94
N SER A 261 -27.08 -16.53 18.06
CA SER A 261 -26.59 -15.18 17.79
C SER A 261 -27.75 -14.23 17.49
N PRO A 262 -28.55 -13.86 18.50
CA PRO A 262 -29.62 -12.88 18.36
C PRO A 262 -29.12 -11.55 17.79
N ALA A 263 -30.01 -10.81 17.11
CA ALA A 263 -29.70 -9.52 16.49
C ALA A 263 -29.02 -8.53 17.47
N ASP A 264 -29.44 -8.52 18.74
CA ASP A 264 -28.86 -7.67 19.77
C ASP A 264 -27.35 -7.93 19.99
N MET A 265 -26.87 -9.17 19.82
CA MET A 265 -25.43 -9.46 19.93
C MET A 265 -24.64 -8.82 18.79
N LEU A 266 -25.18 -8.85 17.57
CA LEU A 266 -24.56 -8.18 16.42
C LEU A 266 -24.58 -6.66 16.58
N ILE A 267 -25.70 -6.10 17.06
CA ILE A 267 -25.80 -4.66 17.33
C ILE A 267 -24.77 -4.25 18.41
N GLN A 268 -24.66 -5.03 19.49
CA GLN A 268 -23.70 -4.76 20.56
C GLN A 268 -22.25 -4.77 20.07
N ILE A 269 -21.84 -5.74 19.25
CA ILE A 269 -20.47 -5.78 18.75
C ILE A 269 -20.19 -4.65 17.74
N LEU A 270 -21.17 -4.30 16.88
CA LEU A 270 -21.06 -3.18 15.94
C LEU A 270 -20.94 -1.82 16.65
N LEU A 271 -21.60 -1.67 17.79
CA LEU A 271 -21.58 -0.46 18.61
C LEU A 271 -20.51 -0.47 19.71
N SER A 272 -19.71 -1.53 19.83
CA SER A 272 -18.74 -1.66 20.91
C SER A 272 -17.56 -0.70 20.74
N ASN A 273 -17.21 -0.02 21.83
CA ASN A 273 -16.02 0.83 21.91
C ASN A 273 -14.74 0.03 22.27
N ASP A 274 -14.87 -1.28 22.54
CA ASP A 274 -13.76 -2.18 22.88
C ASP A 274 -14.12 -3.64 22.63
N ILE A 275 -13.87 -4.10 21.41
CA ILE A 275 -14.06 -5.47 20.95
C ILE A 275 -12.86 -6.29 21.45
N LYS A 276 -13.15 -7.29 22.27
CA LYS A 276 -12.17 -8.31 22.66
C LYS A 276 -12.21 -9.46 21.65
N PRO A 277 -11.11 -9.75 20.94
CA PRO A 277 -11.11 -10.78 19.92
C PRO A 277 -11.63 -12.13 20.45
N GLY A 278 -12.66 -12.67 19.80
CA GLY A 278 -13.26 -13.98 20.13
C GLY A 278 -14.18 -14.01 21.35
N ASN A 279 -14.40 -12.88 22.02
CA ASN A 279 -15.26 -12.83 23.22
C ASN A 279 -16.75 -12.93 22.89
N VAL A 280 -17.17 -12.39 21.75
CA VAL A 280 -18.52 -12.52 21.22
C VAL A 280 -18.44 -13.39 19.97
N GLN A 281 -19.35 -14.36 19.83
CA GLN A 281 -19.44 -15.21 18.65
C GLN A 281 -20.76 -14.91 17.93
N ILE A 282 -20.66 -14.44 16.70
CA ILE A 282 -21.74 -14.12 15.78
C ILE A 282 -21.75 -15.19 14.69
N HIS A 283 -22.75 -16.05 14.72
CA HIS A 283 -22.96 -17.10 13.73
C HIS A 283 -23.95 -16.64 12.67
N LEU A 284 -23.49 -16.58 11.43
CA LEU A 284 -24.33 -16.24 10.29
C LEU A 284 -25.22 -17.42 9.90
N ASP A 285 -26.43 -17.15 9.42
CA ASP A 285 -27.22 -18.15 8.69
C ASP A 285 -27.38 -17.85 7.19
N CYS A 286 -27.00 -16.66 6.75
CA CYS A 286 -26.93 -16.35 5.33
C CYS A 286 -25.63 -16.87 4.68
N ASP A 287 -25.60 -16.88 3.35
CA ASP A 287 -24.37 -17.21 2.63
C ASP A 287 -23.33 -16.07 2.71
N ASN A 288 -22.05 -16.40 2.51
CA ASN A 288 -20.95 -15.43 2.60
C ASN A 288 -21.06 -14.29 1.57
N LYS A 289 -21.83 -14.46 0.48
CA LYS A 289 -21.99 -13.44 -0.57
C LYS A 289 -22.97 -12.37 -0.11
N ASN A 290 -24.13 -12.78 0.41
CA ASN A 290 -25.09 -11.89 1.05
C ASN A 290 -24.44 -11.14 2.21
N PHE A 291 -23.72 -11.84 3.10
CA PHE A 291 -23.05 -11.17 4.22
C PHE A 291 -21.97 -10.17 3.79
N ARG A 292 -21.15 -10.52 2.77
CA ARG A 292 -20.20 -9.57 2.19
C ARG A 292 -20.90 -8.30 1.71
N TYR A 293 -22.01 -8.45 0.98
CA TYR A 293 -22.73 -7.30 0.45
C TYR A 293 -23.35 -6.44 1.55
N VAL A 294 -23.90 -7.06 2.60
CA VAL A 294 -24.35 -6.36 3.82
C VAL A 294 -23.21 -5.54 4.43
N LEU A 295 -22.02 -6.12 4.60
CA LEU A 295 -20.86 -5.38 5.10
C LEU A 295 -20.50 -4.20 4.19
N GLN A 296 -20.51 -4.37 2.87
CA GLN A 296 -20.24 -3.26 1.93
C GLN A 296 -21.23 -2.10 2.09
N LYS A 297 -22.50 -2.40 2.38
CA LYS A 297 -23.52 -1.37 2.65
C LYS A 297 -23.38 -0.73 4.01
N LEU A 298 -22.84 -1.45 5.00
CA LEU A 298 -22.57 -0.92 6.33
C LEU A 298 -21.33 -0.02 6.36
N ILE A 299 -20.24 -0.38 5.67
CA ILE A 299 -18.94 0.31 5.73
C ILE A 299 -19.02 1.85 5.76
N PRO A 300 -19.81 2.53 4.90
CA PRO A 300 -19.89 4.00 4.90
C PRO A 300 -20.36 4.64 6.21
N TYR A 301 -21.02 3.89 7.10
CA TYR A 301 -21.56 4.39 8.38
C TYR A 301 -20.64 4.11 9.58
N PHE A 302 -19.41 3.66 9.33
CA PHE A 302 -18.45 3.23 10.34
C PHE A 302 -17.06 3.77 10.00
N ASN A 303 -16.31 4.18 11.02
CA ASN A 303 -14.95 4.70 10.83
C ASN A 303 -13.94 3.59 10.58
N SER A 304 -14.19 2.39 11.13
CA SER A 304 -13.21 1.30 11.18
C SER A 304 -13.82 -0.06 10.83
N LEU A 305 -15.05 -0.11 10.28
CA LEU A 305 -15.60 -1.38 9.80
C LEU A 305 -14.94 -1.76 8.48
N SER A 306 -14.28 -2.91 8.44
CA SER A 306 -13.63 -3.47 7.26
C SER A 306 -13.61 -4.99 7.34
N PHE A 307 -13.37 -5.69 6.23
CA PHE A 307 -13.23 -7.15 6.26
C PHE A 307 -12.08 -7.62 7.17
N ILE A 308 -11.02 -6.81 7.26
CA ILE A 308 -9.87 -7.04 8.14
C ILE A 308 -10.28 -6.90 9.61
N ASN A 309 -10.99 -5.83 9.98
CA ASN A 309 -11.43 -5.66 11.37
C ASN A 309 -12.50 -6.67 11.77
N ILE A 310 -13.29 -7.17 10.82
CA ILE A 310 -14.17 -8.34 11.02
C ILE A 310 -13.33 -9.59 11.34
N GLU A 311 -12.24 -9.86 10.60
CA GLU A 311 -11.32 -10.97 10.93
C GLU A 311 -10.61 -10.77 12.27
N HIS A 312 -10.07 -9.58 12.54
CA HIS A 312 -9.37 -9.25 13.79
C HIS A 312 -10.28 -9.35 15.02
N SER A 313 -11.58 -9.10 14.86
CA SER A 313 -12.56 -9.33 15.94
C SER A 313 -12.65 -10.79 16.34
N LYS A 314 -12.26 -11.74 15.47
CA LYS A 314 -12.43 -13.18 15.66
C LYS A 314 -13.85 -13.58 16.11
N SER A 315 -14.84 -12.75 15.76
CA SER A 315 -16.20 -12.87 16.25
C SER A 315 -17.16 -13.46 15.23
N PHE A 316 -16.84 -13.46 13.94
CA PHE A 316 -17.81 -13.80 12.90
C PHE A 316 -17.56 -15.19 12.34
N TYR A 317 -18.58 -16.04 12.34
CA TYR A 317 -18.54 -17.42 11.87
C TYR A 317 -19.56 -17.61 10.75
N SER A 318 -19.14 -18.27 9.66
CA SER A 318 -20.00 -18.62 8.52
C SER A 318 -21.15 -19.56 8.92
N LYS A 319 -22.11 -19.77 8.01
CA LYS A 319 -23.20 -20.75 8.16
C LYS A 319 -22.71 -22.16 8.57
N LYS A 320 -21.52 -22.56 8.13
CA LYS A 320 -20.89 -23.85 8.45
C LYS A 320 -20.09 -23.86 9.77
N GLY A 321 -20.09 -22.76 10.52
CA GLY A 321 -19.34 -22.62 11.77
C GLY A 321 -17.85 -22.34 11.59
N THR A 322 -17.37 -22.07 10.38
CA THR A 322 -15.98 -21.67 10.14
C THR A 322 -15.79 -20.19 10.45
N LEU A 323 -14.76 -19.84 11.24
CA LEU A 323 -14.36 -18.46 11.49
C LEU A 323 -14.06 -17.74 10.17
N LEU A 324 -14.69 -16.58 9.95
CA LEU A 324 -14.52 -15.79 8.75
C LEU A 324 -13.22 -15.01 8.79
N LYS A 325 -12.49 -15.08 7.67
CA LYS A 325 -11.28 -14.32 7.37
C LYS A 325 -11.53 -13.37 6.20
N ALA A 326 -10.70 -12.33 6.05
CA ALA A 326 -10.73 -11.38 4.95
C ALA A 326 -10.79 -12.09 3.58
N ASN A 327 -9.98 -13.13 3.39
CA ASN A 327 -9.94 -13.94 2.16
C ASN A 327 -11.28 -14.65 1.84
N ASN A 328 -12.10 -15.00 2.84
CA ASN A 328 -13.42 -15.57 2.59
C ASN A 328 -14.33 -14.58 1.85
N PHE A 329 -14.18 -13.28 2.15
CA PHE A 329 -14.92 -12.23 1.47
C PHE A 329 -14.35 -11.96 0.07
N SER A 330 -13.04 -12.02 -0.13
CA SER A 330 -12.42 -11.87 -1.46
C SER A 330 -12.94 -12.91 -2.46
N LYS A 331 -13.06 -14.18 -2.03
CA LYS A 331 -13.64 -15.25 -2.86
C LYS A 331 -15.12 -15.07 -3.18
N ALA A 332 -15.85 -14.35 -2.33
CA ALA A 332 -17.27 -14.08 -2.55
C ALA A 332 -17.53 -12.94 -3.56
N ARG A 333 -16.50 -12.17 -3.95
CA ARG A 333 -16.62 -11.03 -4.89
C ARG A 333 -17.03 -11.43 -6.31
N SER A 334 -16.68 -12.63 -6.75
CA SER A 334 -16.90 -13.12 -8.12
C SER A 334 -18.35 -13.51 -8.43
N PHE A 335 -19.28 -13.30 -7.50
CA PHE A 335 -20.67 -13.71 -7.63
C PHE A 335 -21.64 -12.66 -7.08
N ASP A 336 -22.76 -12.46 -7.77
CA ASP A 336 -23.81 -11.54 -7.31
C ASP A 336 -24.54 -12.15 -6.09
N PRO A 337 -24.81 -11.37 -5.02
CA PRO A 337 -25.56 -11.84 -3.86
C PRO A 337 -27.02 -12.07 -4.26
N LYS A 338 -27.59 -13.20 -3.85
CA LYS A 338 -28.96 -13.58 -4.21
C LYS A 338 -29.99 -12.56 -3.73
N GLU A 339 -29.77 -12.03 -2.53
CA GLU A 339 -30.70 -11.12 -1.86
C GLU A 339 -30.38 -9.63 -2.08
N LYS A 340 -29.64 -9.31 -3.16
CA LYS A 340 -29.17 -7.94 -3.43
C LYS A 340 -30.28 -6.89 -3.35
N ALA A 341 -31.39 -7.13 -4.04
CA ALA A 341 -32.51 -6.19 -4.11
C ALA A 341 -33.18 -6.01 -2.75
N THR A 342 -33.36 -7.11 -2.00
CA THR A 342 -33.88 -7.10 -0.63
C THR A 342 -32.96 -6.28 0.28
N ILE A 343 -31.65 -6.53 0.24
CA ILE A 343 -30.64 -5.79 1.01
C ILE A 343 -30.66 -4.31 0.65
N ASP A 344 -30.67 -3.95 -0.63
CA ASP A 344 -30.72 -2.56 -1.09
C ASP A 344 -31.96 -1.83 -0.57
N ASN A 345 -33.12 -2.49 -0.55
CA ASN A 345 -34.35 -1.92 -0.01
C ASN A 345 -34.30 -1.72 1.51
N ILE A 346 -33.72 -2.66 2.26
CA ILE A 346 -33.54 -2.52 3.71
C ILE A 346 -32.64 -1.30 4.03
N PHE A 347 -31.54 -1.13 3.29
CA PHE A 347 -30.59 -0.04 3.54
C PHE A 347 -31.12 1.36 3.17
N LYS A 348 -32.25 1.48 2.46
CA LYS A 348 -32.95 2.77 2.32
C LYS A 348 -33.37 3.36 3.67
N GLN A 349 -33.54 2.54 4.70
CA GLN A 349 -33.85 2.99 6.07
C GLN A 349 -32.65 3.68 6.76
N MET A 350 -31.42 3.44 6.28
CA MET A 350 -30.20 4.06 6.82
C MET A 350 -29.98 5.48 6.28
N GLN A 351 -30.46 5.77 5.07
CA GLN A 351 -30.54 7.13 4.51
C GLN A 351 -31.51 7.96 5.36
#